data_AF-A0A6N7QVY4-F1
#
_entry.id   AF-A0A6N7QVY4-F1
#
_cell.length_a   1.000
_cell.length_b   1.000
_cell.length_c   1.000
_cell.angle_alpha   90.00
_cell.angle_beta   90.00
_cell.angle_gamma   90.00
#
_symmetry.space_group_name_H-M   'P 1'
#
loop_
_entity.id
_entity.type
_entity.pdbx_description
1 polymer ?
#
loop_
_entity_poly.entity_id
_entity_poly.type
_entity_poly.pdbx_seq_one_letter_code
_entity_poly.pdbx_strand_id
1 'polypeptide(L)'
;MKKKLLFVILVLLLSLLVMACTQDDKDENETEDPENEVEESAENSEQDESSEEDTPTLDQEQAKEVLNEYQNKFMSVIENTEDDGALKDYDSKESLKEEFMTIMSEELADSFVAHYFEEDNGKVYTVSTEAPVWFDEDSDFSFEQVNDVEYEVTQEQSNELIGNVRMTYVIASTDDSWIVSEVRSEDLNGENIENGEGEEQASDENNTDSNHETDTSEITNTKAEDLVRNHLNISQNSDIHVVMDHKDDDGNFVVQVYELVSNGETSHTATIGWYIVDQEDGTVEEMM
;
A
#
# COMPACT_ATOMS: atom_id res chain seq x y z
N MET A 1 39.67 5.66 19.99
CA MET A 1 40.82 5.46 19.07
C MET A 1 40.51 4.51 17.90
N LYS A 2 39.24 4.29 17.52
CA LYS A 2 38.86 3.42 16.40
C LYS A 2 38.61 4.16 15.08
N LYS A 3 38.35 5.48 15.13
CA LYS A 3 38.13 6.33 13.94
C LYS A 3 39.41 6.68 13.14
N LYS A 4 40.61 6.43 13.69
CA LYS A 4 41.88 6.65 12.98
C LYS A 4 42.36 5.44 12.18
N LEU A 5 41.76 4.26 12.39
CA LEU A 5 42.12 3.03 11.67
C LEU A 5 41.39 2.92 10.33
N LEU A 6 40.15 3.43 10.24
CA LEU A 6 39.35 3.37 9.01
C LEU A 6 39.92 4.23 7.88
N PHE A 7 40.55 5.37 8.23
CA PHE A 7 41.11 6.30 7.23
C PHE A 7 42.39 5.78 6.55
N VAL A 8 43.07 4.79 7.13
CA VAL A 8 44.29 4.21 6.54
C VAL A 8 43.95 3.12 5.52
N ILE A 9 42.79 2.45 5.64
CA ILE A 9 42.34 1.42 4.71
C ILE A 9 41.77 2.05 3.43
N LEU A 10 41.08 3.19 3.53
CA LEU A 10 40.52 3.90 2.38
C LEU A 10 41.61 4.48 1.44
N VAL A 11 42.78 4.84 1.98
CA VAL A 11 43.91 5.38 1.19
C VAL A 11 44.70 4.27 0.49
N LEU A 12 44.63 3.02 0.95
CA LEU A 12 45.36 1.91 0.34
C LEU A 12 44.69 1.38 -0.95
N LEU A 13 43.36 1.50 -1.07
CA LEU A 13 42.58 1.00 -2.22
C LEU A 13 42.62 1.91 -3.45
N LEU A 14 43.00 3.19 -3.31
CA LEU A 14 43.06 4.15 -4.42
C LEU A 14 44.37 4.08 -5.23
N SER A 15 45.27 3.15 -4.90
CA SER A 15 46.62 3.05 -5.48
C SER A 15 46.75 2.09 -6.66
N LEU A 16 45.67 1.39 -7.06
CA LEU A 16 45.73 0.28 -8.03
C LEU A 16 45.33 0.62 -9.48
N LEU A 17 45.10 1.88 -9.84
CA LEU A 17 44.64 2.27 -11.19
C LEU A 17 45.69 2.97 -12.06
N VAL A 18 46.94 2.49 -12.08
CA VAL A 18 47.93 2.97 -13.07
C VAL A 18 48.92 1.87 -13.45
N MET A 19 48.56 1.05 -14.44
CA MET A 19 49.49 0.40 -15.38
C MET A 19 48.74 -0.44 -16.41
N ALA A 20 48.52 0.11 -17.61
CA ALA A 20 48.43 -0.67 -18.86
C ALA A 20 48.33 0.28 -20.08
N CYS A 21 49.44 0.90 -20.44
CA CYS A 21 49.65 1.42 -21.78
C CYS A 21 51.13 1.22 -22.09
N THR A 22 51.46 0.22 -22.92
CA THR A 22 52.77 0.14 -23.60
C THR A 22 52.65 -0.71 -24.86
N GLN A 23 53.30 -0.20 -25.90
CA GLN A 23 53.20 -0.46 -27.35
C GLN A 23 54.08 -1.61 -27.88
N ASP A 24 53.96 -1.77 -29.20
CA ASP A 24 54.98 -2.20 -30.20
C ASP A 24 55.01 -3.68 -30.56
N ASP A 25 55.24 -4.12 -31.81
CA ASP A 25 55.59 -3.45 -33.07
C ASP A 25 55.30 -4.41 -34.26
N LYS A 26 55.47 -3.89 -35.47
CA LYS A 26 55.39 -4.42 -36.85
C LYS A 26 55.93 -5.84 -37.13
N ASP A 27 55.40 -6.49 -38.17
CA ASP A 27 56.14 -6.72 -39.44
C ASP A 27 55.26 -7.26 -40.59
N GLU A 28 55.60 -6.83 -41.80
CA GLU A 28 55.00 -7.12 -43.12
C GLU A 28 55.40 -8.50 -43.67
N ASN A 29 54.50 -9.18 -44.42
CA ASN A 29 54.85 -9.79 -45.72
C ASN A 29 53.59 -10.20 -46.52
N GLU A 30 53.57 -9.83 -47.81
CA GLU A 30 52.63 -10.30 -48.84
C GLU A 30 52.81 -11.80 -49.11
N THR A 31 51.75 -12.57 -49.41
CA THR A 31 51.39 -13.08 -50.76
C THR A 31 50.21 -14.08 -50.74
N GLU A 32 49.34 -13.94 -51.74
CA GLU A 32 48.55 -14.97 -52.46
C GLU A 32 47.28 -15.61 -51.81
N ASP A 33 46.12 -15.21 -52.34
CA ASP A 33 44.84 -15.95 -52.45
C ASP A 33 45.00 -17.08 -53.52
N PRO A 34 44.19 -18.18 -53.60
CA PRO A 34 42.79 -18.22 -53.17
C PRO A 34 42.20 -19.55 -52.63
N GLU A 35 40.93 -19.43 -52.21
CA GLU A 35 39.90 -20.48 -52.00
C GLU A 35 40.09 -21.45 -50.81
N ASN A 36 39.22 -21.36 -49.79
CA ASN A 36 38.09 -22.30 -49.62
C ASN A 36 37.30 -22.03 -48.30
N GLU A 37 35.97 -21.97 -48.46
CA GLU A 37 34.87 -22.31 -47.56
C GLU A 37 35.00 -22.41 -46.00
N VAL A 38 33.95 -21.87 -45.38
CA VAL A 38 33.27 -22.22 -44.11
C VAL A 38 33.55 -21.35 -42.88
N GLU A 39 32.56 -20.49 -42.62
CA GLU A 39 31.92 -20.14 -41.34
C GLU A 39 32.69 -20.28 -40.02
N GLU A 40 32.95 -19.13 -39.39
CA GLU A 40 32.45 -18.83 -38.04
C GLU A 40 32.62 -17.33 -37.79
N SER A 41 31.53 -16.57 -37.99
CA SER A 41 31.47 -15.17 -37.55
C SER A 41 31.03 -15.16 -36.09
N ALA A 42 32.01 -14.95 -35.21
CA ALA A 42 31.77 -14.48 -33.86
C ALA A 42 31.19 -13.06 -33.93
N GLU A 43 29.87 -12.94 -33.83
CA GLU A 43 29.23 -11.68 -33.46
C GLU A 43 28.91 -11.68 -31.97
N ASN A 44 29.76 -10.93 -31.28
CA ASN A 44 29.47 -10.03 -30.18
C ASN A 44 27.97 -9.82 -29.89
N SER A 45 27.47 -10.48 -28.84
CA SER A 45 26.34 -10.00 -28.07
C SER A 45 26.84 -9.74 -26.66
N GLU A 46 27.21 -8.49 -26.40
CA GLU A 46 27.15 -7.91 -25.07
C GLU A 46 25.70 -8.02 -24.62
N GLN A 47 25.39 -9.11 -23.93
CA GLN A 47 24.13 -9.25 -23.23
C GLN A 47 24.28 -8.42 -21.95
N ASP A 48 23.71 -7.23 -22.01
CA ASP A 48 23.29 -6.42 -20.87
C ASP A 48 22.68 -7.34 -19.80
N GLU A 49 23.45 -7.65 -18.75
CA GLU A 49 22.88 -8.11 -17.49
C GLU A 49 22.23 -6.89 -16.84
N SER A 50 20.99 -6.61 -17.28
CA SER A 50 20.04 -5.88 -16.45
C SER A 50 19.83 -6.73 -15.21
N SER A 51 20.51 -6.36 -14.12
CA SER A 51 20.15 -6.81 -12.78
C SER A 51 18.74 -6.33 -12.50
N GLU A 52 17.74 -7.18 -12.76
CA GLU A 52 16.45 -7.08 -12.10
C GLU A 52 16.77 -7.16 -10.61
N GLU A 53 16.65 -6.05 -9.90
CA GLU A 53 16.69 -6.06 -8.45
C GLU A 53 15.52 -6.93 -8.00
N ASP A 54 15.82 -8.09 -7.40
CA ASP A 54 14.82 -8.98 -6.80
C ASP A 54 14.10 -8.20 -5.68
N THR A 55 13.04 -7.49 -6.03
CA THR A 55 12.14 -6.89 -5.03
C THR A 55 11.50 -8.05 -4.27
N PRO A 56 11.62 -8.09 -2.93
CA PRO A 56 11.00 -9.15 -2.15
C PRO A 56 9.49 -9.13 -2.43
N THR A 57 8.92 -10.28 -2.79
CA THR A 57 7.48 -10.45 -2.98
C THR A 57 6.83 -10.92 -1.68
N LEU A 58 5.68 -10.37 -1.33
CA LEU A 58 4.91 -10.81 -0.17
C LEU A 58 3.97 -11.97 -0.55
N ASP A 59 3.99 -13.04 0.22
CA ASP A 59 3.00 -14.12 0.13
C ASP A 59 1.91 -14.03 1.20
N GLN A 60 0.86 -14.84 1.05
CA GLN A 60 -0.32 -14.82 1.92
C GLN A 60 0.00 -15.18 3.38
N GLU A 61 0.99 -16.05 3.65
CA GLU A 61 1.36 -16.41 5.03
C GLU A 61 2.16 -15.28 5.66
N GLN A 62 3.07 -14.65 4.90
CA GLN A 62 3.77 -13.45 5.36
C GLN A 62 2.81 -12.29 5.63
N ALA A 63 1.77 -12.11 4.81
CA ALA A 63 0.75 -11.10 5.04
C ALA A 63 0.01 -11.33 6.39
N LYS A 64 -0.32 -12.57 6.72
CA LYS A 64 -0.88 -12.92 8.05
C LYS A 64 0.09 -12.57 9.17
N GLU A 65 1.38 -12.88 9.00
CA GLU A 65 2.40 -12.54 10.00
C GLU A 65 2.46 -11.02 10.25
N VAL A 66 2.43 -10.22 9.19
CA VAL A 66 2.40 -8.74 9.28
C VAL A 66 1.15 -8.25 10.01
N LEU A 67 -0.04 -8.75 9.66
CA LEU A 67 -1.30 -8.34 10.30
C LEU A 67 -1.39 -8.80 11.77
N ASN A 68 -0.86 -9.98 12.07
CA ASN A 68 -0.75 -10.47 13.44
C ASN A 68 0.25 -9.63 14.25
N GLU A 69 1.39 -9.25 13.67
CA GLU A 69 2.37 -8.37 14.34
C GLU A 69 1.77 -6.98 14.61
N TYR A 70 1.04 -6.43 13.65
CA TYR A 70 0.28 -5.18 13.78
C TYR A 70 -0.70 -5.22 14.98
N GLN A 71 -1.55 -6.26 15.06
CA GLN A 71 -2.44 -6.46 16.20
C GLN A 71 -1.68 -6.64 17.52
N ASN A 72 -0.64 -7.50 17.52
CA ASN A 72 0.13 -7.81 18.71
C ASN A 72 0.87 -6.59 19.26
N LYS A 73 1.35 -5.70 18.40
CA LYS A 73 1.96 -4.44 18.83
C LYS A 73 0.97 -3.61 19.63
N PHE A 74 -0.23 -3.41 19.10
CA PHE A 74 -1.29 -2.68 19.81
C PHE A 74 -1.60 -3.32 21.16
N MET A 75 -1.84 -4.64 21.17
CA MET A 75 -2.14 -5.36 22.42
C MET A 75 -1.01 -5.24 23.44
N SER A 76 0.25 -5.29 23.00
CA SER A 76 1.40 -5.12 23.89
C SER A 76 1.46 -3.73 24.56
N VAL A 77 1.05 -2.69 23.84
CA VAL A 77 0.91 -1.33 24.40
C VAL A 77 -0.23 -1.29 25.41
N ILE A 78 -1.37 -1.91 25.12
CA ILE A 78 -2.49 -1.96 26.07
C ILE A 78 -2.12 -2.76 27.34
N GLU A 79 -1.40 -3.87 27.21
CA GLU A 79 -0.88 -4.65 28.35
C GLU A 79 0.18 -3.89 29.16
N ASN A 80 0.80 -2.87 28.57
CA ASN A 80 1.73 -1.97 29.24
C ASN A 80 1.05 -1.08 30.30
N THR A 81 -0.28 -1.00 30.33
CA THR A 81 -1.04 -0.07 31.16
C THR A 81 -1.02 -0.40 32.68
N GLU A 82 -1.02 0.62 33.53
CA GLU A 82 -1.24 0.57 34.98
C GLU A 82 -2.74 0.52 35.33
N ASP A 83 -3.09 0.29 36.60
CA ASP A 83 -4.49 0.20 37.05
C ASP A 83 -5.31 1.49 36.81
N ASP A 84 -4.63 2.64 36.67
CA ASP A 84 -5.24 3.95 36.43
C ASP A 84 -5.30 4.34 34.94
N GLY A 85 -4.91 3.43 34.03
CA GLY A 85 -4.92 3.68 32.59
C GLY A 85 -3.63 4.29 32.03
N ALA A 86 -2.64 4.61 32.87
CA ALA A 86 -1.35 5.16 32.42
C ALA A 86 -0.45 4.09 31.82
N LEU A 87 0.27 4.40 30.74
CA LEU A 87 1.30 3.52 30.19
C LEU A 87 2.58 3.59 31.03
N LYS A 88 3.22 2.44 31.28
CA LYS A 88 4.45 2.35 32.13
C LYS A 88 5.70 2.82 31.40
N ASP A 89 5.80 2.53 30.11
CA ASP A 89 7.03 2.70 29.34
C ASP A 89 7.01 3.91 28.37
N TYR A 90 5.92 4.69 28.35
CA TYR A 90 5.75 5.82 27.44
C TYR A 90 5.39 7.11 28.17
N ASP A 91 6.26 8.11 28.06
CA ASP A 91 6.09 9.42 28.69
C ASP A 91 5.46 10.46 27.74
N SER A 92 5.30 10.14 26.44
CA SER A 92 4.70 11.03 25.45
C SER A 92 4.00 10.29 24.31
N LYS A 93 3.01 10.93 23.68
CA LYS A 93 2.37 10.40 22.46
C LYS A 93 3.36 10.24 21.32
N GLU A 94 4.38 11.10 21.24
CA GLU A 94 5.44 11.00 20.22
C GLU A 94 6.26 9.71 20.38
N SER A 95 6.71 9.39 21.60
CA SER A 95 7.43 8.13 21.84
C SER A 95 6.58 6.89 21.55
N LEU A 96 5.26 6.98 21.72
CA LEU A 96 4.34 5.90 21.39
C LEU A 96 4.11 5.78 19.88
N LYS A 97 4.04 6.91 19.18
CA LYS A 97 3.98 6.96 17.71
C LYS A 97 5.20 6.28 17.10
N GLU A 98 6.40 6.63 17.55
CA GLU A 98 7.66 6.01 17.10
C GLU A 98 7.64 4.47 17.27
N GLU A 99 7.05 3.97 18.37
CA GLU A 99 6.90 2.54 18.59
C GLU A 99 5.94 1.89 17.56
N PHE A 100 4.81 2.53 17.28
CA PHE A 100 3.86 2.02 16.28
C PHE A 100 4.42 2.09 14.85
N MET A 101 5.20 3.12 14.51
CA MET A 101 5.85 3.26 13.20
C MET A 101 6.79 2.10 12.83
N THR A 102 7.12 1.22 13.79
CA THR A 102 7.87 -0.02 13.50
C THR A 102 7.07 -1.06 12.73
N ILE A 103 5.73 -0.98 12.75
CA ILE A 103 4.83 -1.99 12.16
C ILE A 103 3.70 -1.39 11.32
N MET A 104 3.57 -0.05 11.30
CA MET A 104 2.59 0.66 10.49
C MET A 104 3.14 1.98 9.94
N SER A 105 2.46 2.57 8.96
CA SER A 105 2.85 3.88 8.42
C SER A 105 2.81 4.98 9.48
N GLU A 106 3.53 6.07 9.23
CA GLU A 106 3.49 7.25 10.10
C GLU A 106 2.06 7.79 10.27
N GLU A 107 1.29 7.86 9.18
CA GLU A 107 -0.07 8.39 9.19
C GLU A 107 -1.02 7.49 9.97
N LEU A 108 -0.90 6.17 9.78
CA LEU A 108 -1.70 5.22 10.55
C LEU A 108 -1.33 5.27 12.03
N ALA A 109 -0.04 5.40 12.37
CA ALA A 109 0.44 5.57 13.74
C ALA A 109 -0.11 6.86 14.37
N ASP A 110 -0.12 7.98 13.65
CA ASP A 110 -0.69 9.25 14.10
C ASP A 110 -2.18 9.11 14.42
N SER A 111 -2.95 8.51 13.51
CA SER A 111 -4.38 8.26 13.71
C SER A 111 -4.64 7.35 14.91
N PHE A 112 -3.88 6.26 15.02
CA PHE A 112 -3.96 5.32 16.14
C PHE A 112 -3.68 5.99 17.48
N VAL A 113 -2.57 6.73 17.56
CA VAL A 113 -2.17 7.44 18.77
C VAL A 113 -3.16 8.55 19.11
N ALA A 114 -3.73 9.23 18.12
CA ALA A 114 -4.78 10.23 18.30
C ALA A 114 -6.06 9.63 18.89
N HIS A 115 -6.51 8.48 18.39
CA HIS A 115 -7.79 7.88 18.73
C HIS A 115 -7.77 7.11 20.06
N TYR A 116 -6.72 6.33 20.31
CA TYR A 116 -6.67 5.38 21.44
C TYR A 116 -5.96 5.91 22.69
N PHE A 117 -5.26 7.04 22.59
CA PHE A 117 -4.42 7.53 23.67
C PHE A 117 -4.53 9.03 23.90
N GLU A 118 -4.44 9.45 25.15
CA GLU A 118 -4.37 10.86 25.55
C GLU A 118 -3.11 11.13 26.37
N GLU A 119 -2.58 12.35 26.27
CA GLU A 119 -1.43 12.77 27.08
C GLU A 119 -1.91 13.77 28.14
N ASP A 120 -1.64 13.47 29.41
CA ASP A 120 -1.90 14.39 30.52
C ASP A 120 -0.71 14.41 31.49
N ASN A 121 -0.29 15.61 31.87
CA ASN A 121 0.80 15.84 32.82
C ASN A 121 2.10 15.07 32.52
N GLY A 122 2.44 14.88 31.24
CA GLY A 122 3.65 14.16 30.80
C GLY A 122 3.57 12.65 31.00
N LYS A 123 2.36 12.10 30.97
CA LYS A 123 2.06 10.67 30.94
C LYS A 123 1.06 10.38 29.83
N VAL A 124 1.15 9.20 29.25
CA VAL A 124 0.19 8.73 28.24
C VAL A 124 -0.83 7.80 28.90
N TYR A 125 -2.10 8.00 28.59
CA TYR A 125 -3.22 7.21 29.10
C TYR A 125 -3.98 6.56 27.95
N THR A 126 -4.51 5.37 28.20
CA THR A 126 -5.47 4.72 27.30
C THR A 126 -6.82 5.43 27.35
N VAL A 127 -7.42 5.66 26.19
CA VAL A 127 -8.81 6.15 26.09
C VAL A 127 -9.74 4.94 26.17
N SER A 128 -10.79 5.02 26.99
CA SER A 128 -11.83 3.98 27.08
C SER A 128 -12.75 4.00 25.86
N THR A 129 -12.23 3.55 24.72
CA THR A 129 -12.94 3.38 23.45
C THR A 129 -13.01 1.89 23.07
N GLU A 130 -13.76 1.59 22.01
CA GLU A 130 -13.85 0.24 21.45
C GLU A 130 -12.54 -0.14 20.76
N ALA A 131 -12.13 -1.40 20.88
CA ALA A 131 -10.91 -1.88 20.23
C ALA A 131 -11.07 -1.87 18.69
N PRO A 132 -9.98 -1.73 17.93
CA PRO A 132 -10.01 -1.94 16.49
C PRO A 132 -10.61 -3.29 16.11
N VAL A 133 -11.24 -3.35 14.94
CA VAL A 133 -11.57 -4.62 14.29
C VAL A 133 -10.27 -5.20 13.73
N TRP A 134 -9.93 -6.41 14.16
CA TRP A 134 -8.68 -7.08 13.78
C TRP A 134 -8.90 -8.09 12.69
N PHE A 135 -7.85 -8.37 11.92
CA PHE A 135 -7.82 -9.46 10.97
C PHE A 135 -8.06 -10.80 11.69
N ASP A 136 -8.96 -11.62 11.16
CA ASP A 136 -9.22 -12.96 11.67
C ASP A 136 -8.52 -14.00 10.78
N GLU A 137 -7.42 -14.58 11.27
CA GLU A 137 -6.62 -15.54 10.52
C GLU A 137 -7.34 -16.86 10.23
N ASP A 138 -8.38 -17.18 11.01
CA ASP A 138 -9.19 -18.39 10.85
C ASP A 138 -10.32 -18.21 9.81
N SER A 139 -10.58 -16.97 9.37
CA SER A 139 -11.61 -16.62 8.40
C SER A 139 -11.05 -16.42 7.00
N ASP A 140 -11.88 -16.67 5.98
CA ASP A 140 -11.49 -16.48 4.58
C ASP A 140 -11.21 -14.99 4.28
N PHE A 141 -10.28 -14.72 3.36
CA PHE A 141 -9.92 -13.36 2.93
C PHE A 141 -9.42 -13.34 1.48
N SER A 142 -9.52 -12.19 0.82
CA SER A 142 -8.86 -11.93 -0.47
C SER A 142 -7.47 -11.34 -0.23
N PHE A 143 -6.51 -11.73 -1.07
CA PHE A 143 -5.14 -11.22 -1.06
C PHE A 143 -4.72 -10.87 -2.48
N GLU A 144 -4.49 -9.59 -2.72
CA GLU A 144 -4.24 -9.06 -4.06
C GLU A 144 -3.00 -8.15 -4.06
N GLN A 145 -2.13 -8.34 -5.05
CA GLN A 145 -1.01 -7.42 -5.26
C GLN A 145 -1.51 -6.21 -6.04
N VAL A 146 -1.41 -5.02 -5.46
CA VAL A 146 -1.85 -3.77 -6.10
C VAL A 146 -0.74 -3.23 -7.01
N ASN A 147 0.52 -3.29 -6.55
CA ASN A 147 1.70 -2.92 -7.32
C ASN A 147 2.96 -3.65 -6.78
N ASP A 148 4.14 -3.29 -7.26
CA ASP A 148 5.41 -3.96 -6.90
C ASP A 148 5.73 -3.90 -5.40
N VAL A 149 5.17 -2.93 -4.66
CA VAL A 149 5.49 -2.66 -3.27
C VAL A 149 4.26 -2.64 -2.35
N GLU A 150 3.07 -2.94 -2.86
CA GLU A 150 1.82 -2.90 -2.09
C GLU A 150 0.89 -4.08 -2.38
N TYR A 151 0.28 -4.57 -1.31
CA TYR A 151 -0.69 -5.65 -1.30
C TYR A 151 -1.91 -5.26 -0.49
N GLU A 152 -3.08 -5.73 -0.90
CA GLU A 152 -4.34 -5.56 -0.18
C GLU A 152 -4.83 -6.90 0.37
N VAL A 153 -5.20 -6.90 1.66
CA VAL A 153 -5.92 -7.98 2.32
C VAL A 153 -7.33 -7.51 2.62
N THR A 154 -8.33 -8.17 2.04
CA THR A 154 -9.75 -7.82 2.23
C THR A 154 -10.50 -8.94 2.94
N GLN A 155 -11.21 -8.62 4.00
CA GLN A 155 -11.99 -9.58 4.78
C GLN A 155 -13.34 -9.01 5.19
N GLU A 156 -14.42 -9.75 4.89
CA GLU A 156 -15.75 -9.45 5.43
C GLU A 156 -15.90 -10.09 6.81
N GLN A 157 -16.31 -9.28 7.79
CA GLN A 157 -16.55 -9.72 9.15
C GLN A 157 -17.96 -9.33 9.58
N SER A 158 -18.67 -10.25 10.22
CA SER A 158 -20.00 -9.96 10.73
C SER A 158 -20.25 -10.51 12.12
N ASN A 159 -20.70 -9.64 13.04
CA ASN A 159 -21.25 -10.04 14.33
C ASN A 159 -22.21 -8.99 14.90
N GLU A 160 -22.88 -9.31 16.02
CA GLU A 160 -23.88 -8.42 16.65
C GLU A 160 -23.32 -7.08 17.14
N LEU A 161 -22.00 -7.00 17.42
CA LEU A 161 -21.35 -5.80 17.96
C LEU A 161 -20.85 -4.87 16.86
N ILE A 162 -20.16 -5.41 15.85
CA ILE A 162 -19.53 -4.62 14.77
C ILE A 162 -20.43 -4.45 13.54
N GLY A 163 -21.55 -5.17 13.46
CA GLY A 163 -22.38 -5.21 12.26
C GLY A 163 -21.77 -6.11 11.20
N ASN A 164 -22.06 -5.84 9.92
CA ASN A 164 -21.43 -6.50 8.79
C ASN A 164 -20.51 -5.48 8.13
N VAL A 165 -19.21 -5.73 8.17
CA VAL A 165 -18.17 -4.80 7.71
C VAL A 165 -17.21 -5.50 6.78
N ARG A 166 -16.71 -4.77 5.78
CA ARG A 166 -15.57 -5.17 4.97
C ARG A 166 -14.34 -4.41 5.44
N MET A 167 -13.37 -5.14 5.96
CA MET A 167 -12.07 -4.63 6.34
C MET A 167 -11.10 -4.74 5.16
N THR A 168 -10.38 -3.67 4.85
CA THR A 168 -9.29 -3.67 3.87
C THR A 168 -8.02 -3.22 4.57
N TYR A 169 -6.97 -4.05 4.53
CA TYR A 169 -5.64 -3.74 5.05
C TYR A 169 -4.68 -3.59 3.89
N VAL A 170 -4.02 -2.43 3.78
CA VAL A 170 -2.96 -2.21 2.80
C VAL A 170 -1.62 -2.50 3.48
N ILE A 171 -0.84 -3.40 2.88
CA ILE A 171 0.50 -3.79 3.34
C ILE A 171 1.50 -3.25 2.34
N ALA A 172 2.43 -2.43 2.82
CA ALA A 172 3.44 -1.75 2.00
C ALA A 172 4.86 -2.21 2.36
N SER A 173 5.72 -2.29 1.35
CA SER A 173 7.14 -2.57 1.51
C SER A 173 7.88 -1.31 1.94
N THR A 174 8.75 -1.46 2.94
CA THR A 174 9.75 -0.44 3.31
C THR A 174 11.15 -1.02 3.11
N ASP A 175 12.19 -0.18 3.23
CA ASP A 175 13.59 -0.59 3.03
C ASP A 175 14.01 -1.85 3.82
N ASP A 176 13.37 -2.11 4.97
CA ASP A 176 13.76 -3.17 5.90
C ASP A 176 12.65 -4.22 6.19
N SER A 177 11.37 -3.93 5.94
CA SER A 177 10.24 -4.82 6.30
C SER A 177 8.92 -4.46 5.61
N TRP A 178 7.92 -5.34 5.75
CA TRP A 178 6.52 -5.07 5.41
C TRP A 178 5.79 -4.47 6.61
N ILE A 179 4.95 -3.46 6.37
CA ILE A 179 4.16 -2.78 7.39
C ILE A 179 2.72 -2.59 6.92
N VAL A 180 1.79 -2.34 7.86
CA VAL A 180 0.44 -1.93 7.51
C VAL A 180 0.42 -0.44 7.22
N SER A 181 0.22 -0.04 5.96
CA SER A 181 0.18 1.37 5.59
C SER A 181 -1.18 2.00 5.83
N GLU A 182 -2.26 1.22 5.72
CA GLU A 182 -3.63 1.73 5.83
C GLU A 182 -4.61 0.63 6.26
N VAL A 183 -5.67 1.03 6.98
CA VAL A 183 -6.81 0.18 7.31
C VAL A 183 -8.10 0.94 7.01
N ARG A 184 -8.96 0.33 6.20
CA ARG A 184 -10.28 0.86 5.83
C ARG A 184 -11.39 -0.10 6.29
N SER A 185 -12.53 0.45 6.65
CA SER A 185 -13.74 -0.31 7.02
C SER A 185 -14.93 0.23 6.22
N GLU A 186 -15.68 -0.66 5.60
CA GLU A 186 -16.91 -0.35 4.86
C GLU A 186 -18.10 -1.06 5.53
N ASP A 187 -19.14 -0.32 5.92
CA ASP A 187 -20.37 -0.87 6.48
C ASP A 187 -21.24 -1.49 5.37
N LEU A 188 -21.41 -2.81 5.39
CA LEU A 188 -22.20 -3.56 4.40
C LEU A 188 -23.70 -3.65 4.76
N ASN A 189 -24.08 -3.16 5.95
CA ASN A 189 -25.48 -3.15 6.39
C ASN A 189 -26.36 -2.11 5.66
N GLY A 190 -25.74 -1.19 4.88
CA GLY A 190 -26.44 -0.14 4.13
C GLY A 190 -27.16 -0.61 2.86
N GLU A 191 -26.96 -1.85 2.41
CA GLU A 191 -27.55 -2.37 1.16
C GLU A 191 -28.97 -2.94 1.32
N ASN A 192 -29.68 -2.73 2.44
CA ASN A 192 -30.96 -3.39 2.65
C ASN A 192 -31.99 -2.59 3.48
N ILE A 193 -32.52 -1.50 2.92
CA ILE A 193 -33.85 -0.98 3.32
C ILE A 193 -34.67 -0.56 2.09
N GLU A 194 -35.84 -1.19 1.97
CA GLU A 194 -37.00 -0.92 1.10
C GLU A 194 -37.01 -1.47 -0.34
N ASN A 195 -37.39 -2.75 -0.45
CA ASN A 195 -38.69 -3.09 -1.05
C ASN A 195 -39.23 -4.41 -0.48
N GLY A 196 -40.09 -4.30 0.54
CA GLY A 196 -40.92 -5.41 0.98
C GLY A 196 -42.13 -5.57 0.07
N GLU A 197 -42.30 -6.75 -0.52
CA GLU A 197 -43.52 -7.59 -0.50
C GLU A 197 -43.52 -8.60 -1.66
N GLY A 198 -43.58 -9.91 -1.34
CA GLY A 198 -44.35 -10.88 -2.13
C GLY A 198 -43.61 -11.96 -2.94
N GLU A 199 -43.58 -13.17 -2.34
CA GLU A 199 -43.81 -14.50 -2.96
C GLU A 199 -42.76 -15.21 -3.85
N GLU A 200 -42.33 -16.37 -3.31
CA GLU A 200 -42.18 -17.72 -3.89
C GLU A 200 -41.10 -18.07 -4.96
N GLN A 201 -40.22 -18.98 -4.51
CA GLN A 201 -39.50 -20.08 -5.18
C GLN A 201 -39.48 -20.18 -6.72
N ALA A 202 -38.27 -20.33 -7.29
CA ALA A 202 -37.82 -21.60 -7.91
C ALA A 202 -36.36 -21.51 -8.41
N SER A 203 -35.73 -22.68 -8.43
CA SER A 203 -34.39 -23.05 -8.91
C SER A 203 -34.14 -22.78 -10.40
N ASP A 204 -32.89 -22.53 -10.80
CA ASP A 204 -32.08 -23.47 -11.60
C ASP A 204 -30.73 -22.88 -12.06
N GLU A 205 -29.77 -23.78 -12.25
CA GLU A 205 -28.37 -23.60 -12.62
C GLU A 205 -28.11 -23.22 -14.10
N ASN A 206 -26.86 -22.77 -14.34
CA ASN A 206 -25.99 -22.93 -15.54
C ASN A 206 -26.15 -21.96 -16.75
N ASN A 207 -25.09 -21.17 -17.04
CA ASN A 207 -24.01 -21.48 -18.02
C ASN A 207 -23.40 -20.22 -18.70
N THR A 208 -22.08 -20.09 -18.58
CA THR A 208 -21.01 -19.57 -19.47
C THR A 208 -21.32 -18.82 -20.80
N ASP A 209 -20.66 -17.65 -20.92
CA ASP A 209 -19.88 -17.08 -22.04
C ASP A 209 -20.39 -15.87 -22.88
N SER A 210 -19.56 -14.81 -22.84
CA SER A 210 -19.20 -13.78 -23.83
C SER A 210 -20.20 -12.84 -24.52
N ASN A 211 -20.08 -11.56 -24.11
CA ASN A 211 -19.74 -10.37 -24.92
C ASN A 211 -20.84 -9.37 -25.37
N HIS A 212 -20.56 -8.10 -25.03
CA HIS A 212 -20.97 -6.81 -25.61
C HIS A 212 -22.18 -6.02 -25.05
N GLU A 213 -21.83 -5.03 -24.21
CA GLU A 213 -22.39 -3.66 -24.02
C GLU A 213 -23.90 -3.42 -24.14
N THR A 214 -24.59 -3.23 -23.00
CA THR A 214 -25.04 -1.94 -22.39
C THR A 214 -26.00 -2.26 -21.24
N ASP A 215 -26.03 -1.43 -20.19
CA ASP A 215 -27.01 -1.40 -19.07
C ASP A 215 -27.02 -2.64 -18.15
N THR A 216 -26.83 -2.59 -16.83
CA THR A 216 -26.79 -1.54 -15.80
C THR A 216 -25.83 -2.10 -14.74
N SER A 217 -24.54 -1.84 -14.85
CA SER A 217 -23.61 -2.18 -13.77
C SER A 217 -23.75 -1.07 -12.74
N GLU A 218 -24.33 -1.40 -11.59
CA GLU A 218 -24.33 -0.52 -10.42
C GLU A 218 -22.93 0.05 -10.23
N ILE A 219 -22.82 1.38 -10.21
CA ILE A 219 -21.55 2.05 -9.99
C ILE A 219 -21.14 1.71 -8.56
N THR A 220 -19.99 1.06 -8.41
CA THR A 220 -19.41 0.74 -7.10
C THR A 220 -18.56 1.91 -6.60
N ASN A 221 -18.17 1.91 -5.32
CA ASN A 221 -17.30 2.93 -4.74
C ASN A 221 -15.97 3.08 -5.52
N THR A 222 -15.29 1.95 -5.79
CA THR A 222 -14.09 1.91 -6.63
C THR A 222 -14.34 2.44 -8.03
N LYS A 223 -15.52 2.15 -8.61
CA LYS A 223 -15.87 2.64 -9.93
C LYS A 223 -16.08 4.15 -9.93
N ALA A 224 -16.66 4.73 -8.87
CA ALA A 224 -16.80 6.16 -8.70
C ALA A 224 -15.44 6.85 -8.56
N GLU A 225 -14.51 6.29 -7.78
CA GLU A 225 -13.13 6.77 -7.68
C GLU A 225 -12.41 6.74 -9.04
N ASP A 226 -12.53 5.63 -9.78
CA ASP A 226 -11.98 5.50 -11.13
C ASP A 226 -12.57 6.52 -12.12
N LEU A 227 -13.86 6.80 -12.01
CA LEU A 227 -14.53 7.82 -12.84
C LEU A 227 -13.96 9.20 -12.57
N VAL A 228 -13.73 9.56 -11.30
CA VAL A 228 -13.10 10.84 -10.92
C VAL A 228 -11.63 10.89 -11.35
N ARG A 229 -10.85 9.82 -11.15
CA ARG A 229 -9.46 9.71 -11.63
C ARG A 229 -9.37 9.94 -13.14
N ASN A 230 -10.25 9.29 -13.90
CA ASN A 230 -10.32 9.44 -15.34
C ASN A 230 -10.77 10.85 -15.76
N HIS A 231 -11.77 11.42 -15.09
CA HIS A 231 -12.29 12.77 -15.36
C HIS A 231 -11.19 13.84 -15.20
N LEU A 232 -10.36 13.70 -14.17
CA LEU A 232 -9.27 14.63 -13.86
C LEU A 232 -7.95 14.29 -14.55
N ASN A 233 -7.91 13.21 -15.36
CA ASN A 233 -6.70 12.68 -15.97
C ASN A 233 -5.58 12.41 -14.95
N ILE A 234 -5.93 11.95 -13.74
CA ILE A 234 -4.98 11.56 -12.70
C ILE A 234 -4.43 10.18 -13.05
N SER A 235 -3.10 10.05 -13.09
CA SER A 235 -2.45 8.75 -13.28
C SER A 235 -2.61 7.90 -12.02
N GLN A 236 -2.68 6.58 -12.18
CA GLN A 236 -2.69 5.65 -11.05
C GLN A 236 -1.43 5.75 -10.17
N ASN A 237 -0.32 6.24 -10.73
CA ASN A 237 0.96 6.43 -10.01
C ASN A 237 1.14 7.88 -9.51
N SER A 238 0.06 8.65 -9.37
CA SER A 238 0.11 10.02 -8.88
C SER A 238 0.06 10.05 -7.36
N ASP A 239 0.75 11.00 -6.74
CA ASP A 239 0.64 11.32 -5.29
C ASP A 239 -0.72 11.95 -4.91
N ILE A 240 -1.72 11.84 -5.80
CA ILE A 240 -3.06 12.39 -5.62
C ILE A 240 -3.97 11.23 -5.23
N HIS A 241 -4.54 11.34 -4.04
CA HIS A 241 -5.52 10.42 -3.51
C HIS A 241 -6.91 10.81 -4.01
N VAL A 242 -7.66 9.81 -4.47
CA VAL A 242 -9.06 9.92 -4.90
C VAL A 242 -9.80 8.84 -4.13
N VAL A 243 -10.62 9.25 -3.17
CA VAL A 243 -11.26 8.36 -2.19
C VAL A 243 -12.74 8.69 -2.11
N MET A 244 -13.59 7.68 -2.22
CA MET A 244 -15.03 7.81 -1.98
C MET A 244 -15.26 8.08 -0.48
N ASP A 245 -15.94 9.18 -0.17
CA ASP A 245 -16.20 9.61 1.21
C ASP A 245 -17.59 9.16 1.70
N HIS A 246 -18.65 9.60 1.03
CA HIS A 246 -20.04 9.21 1.35
C HIS A 246 -20.96 9.29 0.13
N LYS A 247 -22.25 8.96 0.28
CA LYS A 247 -23.29 9.26 -0.72
C LYS A 247 -24.15 10.45 -0.30
N ASP A 248 -24.54 11.31 -1.23
CA ASP A 248 -25.45 12.43 -0.98
C ASP A 248 -26.92 11.99 -0.80
N ASP A 249 -27.82 12.95 -0.53
CA ASP A 249 -29.25 12.69 -0.32
C ASP A 249 -29.95 12.07 -1.56
N ASP A 250 -29.38 12.26 -2.75
CA ASP A 250 -29.88 11.73 -4.02
C ASP A 250 -29.23 10.37 -4.38
N GLY A 251 -28.30 9.88 -3.57
CA GLY A 251 -27.60 8.60 -3.73
C GLY A 251 -26.31 8.69 -4.56
N ASN A 252 -25.91 9.88 -4.99
CA ASN A 252 -24.70 10.08 -5.77
C ASN A 252 -23.45 9.96 -4.91
N PHE A 253 -22.34 9.50 -5.47
CA PHE A 253 -21.09 9.31 -4.73
C PHE A 253 -20.37 10.64 -4.57
N VAL A 254 -20.05 11.00 -3.33
CA VAL A 254 -19.19 12.12 -2.98
C VAL A 254 -17.76 11.60 -2.83
N VAL A 255 -16.88 12.08 -3.69
CA VAL A 255 -15.48 11.65 -3.78
C VAL A 255 -14.56 12.81 -3.43
N GLN A 256 -13.65 12.58 -2.49
CA GLN A 256 -12.62 13.54 -2.10
C GLN A 256 -11.37 13.33 -2.94
N VAL A 257 -10.82 14.43 -3.47
CA VAL A 257 -9.51 14.44 -4.14
C VAL A 257 -8.55 15.30 -3.35
N TYR A 258 -7.42 14.74 -2.93
CA TYR A 258 -6.43 15.43 -2.12
C TYR A 258 -5.00 15.00 -2.41
N GLU A 259 -4.06 15.88 -2.10
CA GLU A 259 -2.62 15.60 -2.10
C GLU A 259 -2.13 15.63 -0.65
N LEU A 260 -1.23 14.73 -0.30
CA LEU A 260 -0.51 14.77 0.97
C LEU A 260 0.78 15.57 0.77
N VAL A 261 0.83 16.79 1.30
CA VAL A 261 2.01 17.64 1.20
C VAL A 261 2.81 17.53 2.49
N SER A 262 3.99 16.92 2.40
CA SER A 262 4.94 16.84 3.51
C SER A 262 5.96 17.98 3.45
N ASN A 263 6.19 18.65 4.58
CA ASN A 263 7.26 19.63 4.73
C ASN A 263 8.14 19.29 5.95
N GLY A 264 8.83 18.17 5.87
CA GLY A 264 9.79 17.74 6.88
C GLY A 264 9.14 17.09 8.10
N GLU A 265 8.68 17.90 9.06
CA GLU A 265 8.14 17.41 10.35
C GLU A 265 6.60 17.49 10.43
N THR A 266 5.93 17.97 9.38
CA THR A 266 4.47 18.10 9.32
C THR A 266 3.95 17.74 7.94
N SER A 267 2.98 16.84 7.87
CA SER A 267 2.15 16.60 6.69
C SER A 267 0.85 17.39 6.78
N HIS A 268 0.36 17.84 5.63
CA HIS A 268 -0.96 18.45 5.50
C HIS A 268 -1.70 17.80 4.33
N THR A 269 -2.95 17.41 4.58
CA THR A 269 -3.89 17.07 3.52
C THR A 269 -4.31 18.36 2.80
N ALA A 270 -3.85 18.53 1.57
CA ALA A 270 -4.30 19.59 0.69
C ALA A 270 -5.45 19.06 -0.16
N THR A 271 -6.69 19.29 0.28
CA THR A 271 -7.87 18.94 -0.52
C THR A 271 -7.87 19.76 -1.82
N ILE A 272 -7.80 19.04 -2.94
CA ILE A 272 -7.82 19.61 -4.29
C ILE A 272 -9.26 19.92 -4.70
N GLY A 273 -10.20 19.03 -4.35
CA GLY A 273 -11.61 19.24 -4.64
C GLY A 273 -12.49 18.12 -4.12
N TRP A 274 -13.79 18.37 -4.20
CA TRP A 274 -14.83 17.38 -3.92
C TRP A 274 -15.64 17.20 -5.20
N TYR A 275 -15.94 15.95 -5.54
CA TYR A 275 -16.64 15.60 -6.78
C TYR A 275 -17.86 14.76 -6.46
N ILE A 276 -18.93 14.94 -7.22
CA ILE A 276 -20.11 14.10 -7.21
C ILE A 276 -20.06 13.22 -8.45
N VAL A 277 -20.30 11.92 -8.27
CA VAL A 277 -20.50 10.95 -9.35
C VAL A 277 -21.95 10.49 -9.33
N ASP A 278 -22.67 10.76 -10.40
CA ASP A 278 -24.06 10.32 -10.58
C ASP A 278 -24.15 8.79 -10.56
N GLN A 279 -25.02 8.24 -9.72
CA GLN A 279 -25.13 6.77 -9.57
C GLN A 279 -25.76 6.09 -10.79
N GLU A 280 -26.58 6.80 -11.57
CA GLU A 280 -27.29 6.24 -12.72
C GLU A 280 -26.43 6.20 -13.97
N ASP A 281 -25.69 7.28 -14.26
CA ASP A 281 -24.95 7.42 -15.52
C ASP A 281 -23.43 7.63 -15.36
N GLY A 282 -22.94 7.81 -14.14
CA GLY A 282 -21.52 7.98 -13.84
C GLY A 282 -20.95 9.34 -14.24
N THR A 283 -21.81 10.33 -14.50
CA THR A 283 -21.38 11.70 -14.76
C THR A 283 -20.67 12.27 -13.54
N VAL A 284 -19.52 12.90 -13.75
CA VAL A 284 -18.69 13.51 -12.70
C VAL A 284 -18.83 15.02 -12.74
N GLU A 285 -19.18 15.62 -11.61
CA GLU A 285 -19.28 17.07 -11.42
C GLU A 285 -18.48 17.54 -10.19
N GLU A 286 -17.86 18.72 -10.26
CA GLU A 286 -17.16 19.32 -9.11
C GLU A 286 -18.16 20.04 -8.19
N MET A 287 -18.09 19.79 -6.88
CA MET A 287 -18.85 20.53 -5.87
C MET A 287 -18.21 21.91 -5.65
N MET A 288 -18.99 22.96 -5.94
CA MET A 288 -18.62 24.36 -5.69
C MET A 288 -18.93 24.82 -4.26
#